data_AF-A0A2A6BSM2-F1
#
_entry.id   AF-A0A2A6BSM2-F1
#
_cell.length_a   1.000
_cell.length_b   1.000
_cell.length_c   1.000
_cell.angle_alpha   90.00
_cell.angle_beta   90.00
_cell.angle_gamma   90.00
#
_symmetry.space_group_name_H-M   'P 1'
#
loop_
_entity.id
_entity.type
_entity.pdbx_description
1 polymer ?
#
loop_
_entity_poly.entity_id
_entity_poly.type
_entity_poly.pdbx_seq_one_letter_code
_entity_poly.pdbx_strand_id
1 'polypeptide(L)'
;ITHPVQELTKLVKSQRIEISLLNKESARKDEEIASLKMLIKPPAVAKANGVTEGILQDDKRSDPGPMKLRKVRLHRKDGRLGLGFRGTAIDRVHDGGPAALQGVQRGDQLISVNGVNVEGMSHHDIGSLIEEGKDRNERVKLVVRHNPERLKDVEDEWSE
;
A
#
# COMPACT_ATOMS: atom_id res chain seq x y z
N ILE A 1 -5.01 59.84 4.82
CA ILE A 1 -4.53 58.66 5.59
C ILE A 1 -5.40 57.40 5.37
N THR A 2 -6.60 57.52 4.79
CA THR A 2 -7.59 56.41 4.62
C THR A 2 -7.36 55.43 3.45
N HIS A 3 -6.56 55.80 2.44
CA HIS A 3 -6.41 55.00 1.22
C HIS A 3 -5.74 53.63 1.38
N PRO A 4 -4.63 53.46 2.15
CA PRO A 4 -3.95 52.17 2.25
C PRO A 4 -4.77 51.10 2.97
N VAL A 5 -5.60 51.48 3.95
CA VAL A 5 -6.46 50.53 4.69
C VAL A 5 -7.59 49.99 3.80
N GLN A 6 -8.11 50.80 2.87
CA GLN A 6 -9.14 50.36 1.94
C GLN A 6 -8.59 49.38 0.88
N GLU A 7 -7.38 49.62 0.38
CA GLU A 7 -6.72 48.70 -0.57
C GLU A 7 -6.39 47.34 0.07
N LEU A 8 -5.88 47.34 1.31
CA LEU A 8 -5.66 46.11 2.07
C LEU A 8 -6.98 45.35 2.32
N THR A 9 -8.07 46.07 2.59
CA THR A 9 -9.39 45.45 2.79
C THR A 9 -9.92 44.80 1.51
N LYS A 10 -9.71 45.42 0.34
CA LYS A 10 -10.06 44.82 -0.96
C LYS A 10 -9.23 43.56 -1.23
N LEU A 11 -7.93 43.61 -0.95
CA LEU A 11 -7.03 42.49 -1.15
C LEU A 11 -7.41 41.28 -0.27
N VAL A 12 -7.68 41.50 1.03
CA VAL A 12 -8.10 40.43 1.95
C VAL A 12 -9.44 39.83 1.52
N LYS A 13 -10.38 40.65 1.04
CA LYS A 13 -11.65 40.15 0.47
C LYS A 13 -11.43 39.31 -0.79
N SER A 14 -10.53 39.76 -1.68
CA SER A 14 -10.18 39.02 -2.91
C SER A 14 -9.56 37.67 -2.58
N GLN A 15 -8.57 37.63 -1.68
CA GLN A 15 -7.93 36.37 -1.26
C GLN A 15 -8.91 35.41 -0.59
N ARG A 16 -9.85 35.92 0.22
CA ARG A 16 -10.90 35.07 0.82
C ARG A 16 -11.81 34.42 -0.23
N ILE A 17 -12.12 35.12 -1.31
CA ILE A 17 -12.93 34.57 -2.41
C ILE A 17 -12.15 33.46 -3.12
N GLU A 18 -10.87 33.69 -3.41
CA GLU A 18 -10.01 32.70 -4.06
C GLU A 18 -9.85 31.42 -3.21
N ILE A 19 -9.60 31.57 -1.91
CA ILE A 19 -9.54 30.42 -0.96
C ILE A 19 -10.88 29.66 -0.94
N SER A 20 -12.00 30.37 -0.97
CA SER A 20 -13.34 29.76 -0.99
C SER A 20 -13.57 28.95 -2.26
N LEU A 21 -13.12 29.45 -3.41
CA LEU A 21 -13.21 28.75 -4.69
C LEU A 21 -12.32 27.50 -4.71
N LEU A 22 -11.07 27.63 -4.24
CA LEU A 22 -10.14 26.50 -4.13
C LEU A 22 -10.68 25.40 -3.21
N ASN A 23 -11.30 25.76 -2.08
CA ASN A 23 -11.91 24.79 -1.16
C ASN A 23 -13.12 24.08 -1.80
N LYS A 24 -13.94 24.80 -2.58
CA LYS A 24 -15.05 24.19 -3.34
C LYS A 24 -14.54 23.21 -4.40
N GLU A 25 -13.46 23.57 -5.10
CA GLU A 25 -12.87 22.69 -6.11
C GLU A 25 -12.21 21.45 -5.48
N SER A 26 -11.56 21.61 -4.32
CA SER A 26 -11.04 20.48 -3.53
C SER A 26 -12.16 19.53 -3.15
N ALA A 27 -13.28 20.04 -2.60
CA ALA A 27 -14.41 19.21 -2.20
C ALA A 27 -14.98 18.41 -3.38
N ARG A 28 -15.10 19.02 -4.56
CA ARG A 28 -15.54 18.33 -5.77
C ARG A 28 -14.57 17.22 -6.18
N LYS A 29 -13.25 17.45 -6.11
CA LYS A 29 -12.23 16.44 -6.41
C LYS A 29 -12.26 15.29 -5.39
N ASP A 30 -12.54 15.58 -4.12
CA ASP A 30 -12.72 14.57 -3.08
C ASP A 30 -13.92 13.65 -3.38
N GLU A 31 -15.03 14.20 -3.89
CA GLU A 31 -16.20 13.42 -4.33
C GLU A 31 -15.91 12.56 -5.57
N GLU A 32 -15.14 13.08 -6.52
CA GLU A 32 -14.71 12.35 -7.71
C GLU A 32 -13.78 11.18 -7.34
N ILE A 33 -12.85 11.41 -6.40
CA ILE A 33 -11.99 10.36 -5.83
C ILE A 33 -12.82 9.31 -5.07
N ALA A 34 -13.82 9.73 -4.30
CA ALA A 34 -14.71 8.80 -3.59
C ALA A 34 -15.49 7.91 -4.58
N SER A 35 -15.97 8.48 -5.68
CA SER A 35 -16.68 7.78 -6.74
C SER A 35 -15.78 6.79 -7.49
N LEU A 36 -14.56 7.20 -7.85
CA LEU A 36 -13.58 6.33 -8.49
C LEU A 36 -13.16 5.17 -7.58
N LYS A 37 -13.00 5.41 -6.27
CA LYS A 37 -12.74 4.36 -5.26
C LYS A 37 -13.86 3.32 -5.18
N MET A 38 -15.11 3.67 -5.52
CA MET A 38 -16.21 2.69 -5.55
C MET A 38 -16.12 1.72 -6.72
N LEU A 39 -15.52 2.12 -7.84
CA LEU A 39 -15.33 1.26 -9.01
C LEU A 39 -14.25 0.18 -8.81
N ILE A 40 -13.34 0.40 -7.86
CA ILE A 40 -12.23 -0.50 -7.51
C ILE A 40 -12.57 -1.37 -6.28
N LYS A 41 -13.80 -1.30 -5.75
CA LYS A 41 -14.23 -2.16 -4.64
C LYS A 41 -14.29 -3.61 -5.13
N PRO A 42 -13.63 -4.57 -4.45
CA PRO A 42 -13.79 -5.98 -4.77
C PRO A 42 -15.24 -6.41 -4.54
N PRO A 43 -15.77 -7.39 -5.30
CA PRO A 43 -17.13 -7.87 -5.11
C PRO A 43 -17.31 -8.32 -3.66
N ALA A 44 -18.35 -7.80 -3.01
CA ALA A 44 -18.73 -8.17 -1.66
C ALA A 44 -19.10 -9.66 -1.63
N VAL A 45 -18.18 -10.51 -1.19
CA VAL A 45 -18.52 -11.89 -0.83
C VAL A 45 -19.41 -11.80 0.40
N ALA A 46 -20.65 -12.21 0.20
CA ALA A 46 -21.71 -12.26 1.18
C ALA A 46 -21.26 -13.00 2.44
N LYS A 47 -21.61 -12.44 3.60
CA LYS A 47 -21.47 -13.06 4.91
C LYS A 47 -22.27 -14.37 4.93
N ALA A 48 -21.61 -15.48 5.25
CA ALA A 48 -22.25 -16.68 5.76
C ALA A 48 -21.75 -16.92 7.19
N ASN A 49 -22.63 -16.60 8.12
CA ASN A 49 -22.97 -17.25 9.39
C ASN A 49 -21.88 -17.71 10.37
N GLY A 50 -22.14 -17.41 11.65
CA GLY A 50 -21.21 -17.51 12.76
C GLY A 50 -20.89 -18.94 13.21
N VAL A 51 -19.94 -19.01 14.15
CA VAL A 51 -19.95 -19.88 15.34
C VAL A 51 -18.74 -19.51 16.22
N THR A 52 -19.07 -19.04 17.43
CA THR A 52 -18.45 -19.18 18.76
C THR A 52 -16.99 -18.82 19.06
N GLU A 53 -16.89 -18.11 20.18
CA GLU A 53 -15.75 -17.94 21.07
C GLU A 53 -15.08 -19.26 21.50
N GLY A 54 -13.79 -19.15 21.86
CA GLY A 54 -13.15 -20.03 22.83
C GLY A 54 -12.35 -21.19 22.26
N ILE A 55 -11.01 -21.07 22.35
CA ILE A 55 -10.08 -22.02 22.99
C ILE A 55 -8.69 -21.74 22.41
N LEU A 56 -7.78 -21.33 23.29
CA LEU A 56 -6.34 -21.41 23.07
C LEU A 56 -5.97 -22.88 22.90
N GLN A 57 -5.44 -23.25 21.75
CA GLN A 57 -4.63 -24.45 21.65
C GLN A 57 -3.51 -24.25 20.64
N ASP A 58 -2.31 -24.07 21.18
CA ASP A 58 -1.07 -24.51 20.58
C ASP A 58 -1.24 -25.92 20.01
N ASP A 59 -1.19 -26.08 18.68
CA ASP A 59 -0.64 -27.29 18.08
C ASP A 59 -0.09 -27.04 16.67
N LYS A 60 0.99 -27.74 16.36
CA LYS A 60 1.86 -27.54 15.23
C LYS A 60 1.36 -28.32 14.02
N ARG A 61 1.11 -27.62 12.90
CA ARG A 61 1.39 -28.01 11.50
C ARG A 61 0.55 -27.12 10.61
N SER A 62 1.21 -26.15 9.99
CA SER A 62 0.67 -25.27 8.97
C SER A 62 0.16 -26.12 7.81
N ASP A 63 -1.14 -26.42 7.80
CA ASP A 63 -1.81 -26.93 6.61
C ASP A 63 -1.75 -25.82 5.53
N PRO A 64 -1.04 -26.00 4.41
CA PRO A 64 -0.94 -24.99 3.37
C PRO A 64 -2.24 -25.01 2.53
N GLY A 65 -3.36 -24.66 3.17
CA GLY A 65 -4.60 -24.31 2.50
C GLY A 65 -4.42 -23.09 1.59
N PRO A 66 -5.37 -22.86 0.67
CA PRO A 66 -5.19 -22.04 -0.54
C PRO A 66 -4.59 -20.67 -0.23
N MET A 67 -3.34 -20.48 -0.71
CA MET A 67 -2.55 -19.24 -0.76
C MET A 67 -3.19 -18.02 -0.06
N LYS A 68 -3.16 -18.00 1.28
CA LYS A 68 -3.80 -16.94 2.07
C LYS A 68 -3.06 -15.61 1.91
N LEU A 69 -3.81 -14.55 1.61
CA LEU A 69 -3.27 -13.18 1.60
C LEU A 69 -2.87 -12.75 3.01
N ARG A 70 -1.69 -12.15 3.15
CA ARG A 70 -1.13 -11.62 4.40
C ARG A 70 -0.90 -10.13 4.26
N LYS A 71 -1.42 -9.35 5.21
CA LYS A 71 -1.19 -7.91 5.30
C LYS A 71 -0.02 -7.66 6.25
N VAL A 72 1.05 -7.05 5.76
CA VAL A 72 2.25 -6.72 6.55
C VAL A 72 2.48 -5.22 6.56
N ARG A 73 3.04 -4.70 7.65
CA ARG A 73 3.40 -3.28 7.77
C ARG A 73 4.87 -3.17 8.11
N LEU A 74 5.66 -2.71 7.16
CA LEU A 74 7.11 -2.64 7.29
C LEU A 74 7.53 -1.23 7.71
N HIS A 75 8.41 -1.15 8.70
CA HIS A 75 9.18 0.06 8.96
C HIS A 75 10.46 0.03 8.11
N ARG A 76 11.05 1.19 7.85
CA ARG A 76 12.36 1.27 7.20
C ARG A 76 13.44 1.20 8.26
N LYS A 77 14.46 0.38 8.04
CA LYS A 77 15.72 0.37 8.79
C LYS A 77 16.83 0.74 7.83
N ASP A 78 17.59 1.79 8.14
CA ASP A 78 18.63 2.35 7.25
C ASP A 78 18.08 2.67 5.84
N GLY A 79 16.84 3.16 5.77
CA GLY A 79 16.14 3.49 4.52
C GLY A 79 15.65 2.29 3.72
N ARG A 80 15.81 1.05 4.21
CA ARG A 80 15.47 -0.19 3.50
C ARG A 80 14.41 -0.99 4.23
N LEU A 81 13.64 -1.79 3.48
CA LEU A 81 12.64 -2.72 4.03
C LEU A 81 13.23 -4.10 4.36
N GLY A 82 14.45 -4.40 3.88
CA GLY A 82 15.08 -5.71 4.07
C GLY A 82 14.48 -6.81 3.20
N LEU A 83 13.97 -6.45 2.01
CA LEU A 83 13.51 -7.40 0.99
C LEU A 83 13.98 -6.97 -0.40
N GLY A 84 14.08 -7.94 -1.31
CA GLY A 84 14.27 -7.76 -2.74
C GLY A 84 13.13 -8.43 -3.49
N PHE A 85 12.85 -7.95 -4.71
CA PHE A 85 11.81 -8.52 -5.56
C PHE A 85 12.17 -8.45 -7.03
N ARG A 86 11.69 -9.42 -7.81
CA ARG A 86 11.74 -9.47 -9.28
C ARG A 86 10.31 -9.54 -9.79
N GLY A 87 9.92 -8.60 -10.66
CA GLY A 87 8.52 -8.41 -11.02
C GLY A 87 7.68 -8.18 -9.75
N THR A 88 6.77 -9.10 -9.43
CA THR A 88 6.01 -9.09 -8.18
C THR A 88 6.49 -10.12 -7.15
N ALA A 89 7.44 -10.99 -7.49
CA ALA A 89 7.90 -12.06 -6.60
C ALA A 89 9.04 -11.57 -5.70
N ILE A 90 8.97 -11.89 -4.40
CA ILE A 90 10.03 -11.68 -3.43
C ILE A 90 11.13 -12.73 -3.65
N ASP A 91 12.28 -12.30 -4.17
CA ASP A 91 13.44 -13.17 -4.44
C ASP A 91 14.38 -13.25 -3.23
N ARG A 92 14.41 -12.20 -2.40
CA ARG A 92 15.33 -12.07 -1.27
C ARG A 92 14.67 -11.44 -0.06
N VAL A 93 14.99 -11.95 1.12
CA VAL A 93 14.61 -11.37 2.41
C VAL A 93 15.85 -11.35 3.29
N HIS A 94 16.13 -10.21 3.94
CA HIS A 94 17.26 -10.06 4.83
C HIS A 94 16.91 -10.59 6.23
N ASP A 95 17.72 -11.51 6.74
CA ASP A 95 17.54 -12.07 8.09
C ASP A 95 17.59 -10.98 9.16
N GLY A 96 16.63 -11.03 10.09
CA GLY A 96 16.47 -9.99 11.12
C GLY A 96 16.11 -8.60 10.57
N GLY A 97 15.82 -8.47 9.27
CA GLY A 97 15.36 -7.23 8.64
C GLY A 97 13.87 -6.96 8.90
N PRO A 98 13.37 -5.74 8.61
CA PRO A 98 11.97 -5.38 8.84
C PRO A 98 10.97 -6.31 8.16
N ALA A 99 11.27 -6.78 6.95
CA ALA A 99 10.46 -7.74 6.21
C ALA A 99 10.39 -9.12 6.89
N ALA A 100 11.53 -9.67 7.29
CA ALA A 100 11.61 -10.96 7.99
C ALA A 100 10.84 -10.94 9.32
N LEU A 101 10.96 -9.85 10.08
CA LEU A 101 10.25 -9.64 11.34
C LEU A 101 8.72 -9.55 11.18
N GLN A 102 8.23 -9.35 9.97
CA GLN A 102 6.79 -9.35 9.65
C GLN A 102 6.36 -10.64 8.93
N GLY A 103 7.24 -11.64 8.87
CA GLY A 103 6.95 -12.95 8.30
C GLY A 103 6.93 -12.98 6.77
N VAL A 104 7.47 -11.95 6.11
CA VAL A 104 7.71 -11.98 4.66
C VAL A 104 8.82 -12.98 4.39
N GLN A 105 8.63 -13.82 3.38
CA GLN A 105 9.57 -14.87 3.00
C GLN A 105 9.79 -14.90 1.50
N ARG A 106 10.92 -15.49 1.07
CA ARG A 106 11.18 -15.76 -0.34
C ARG A 106 10.05 -16.60 -0.94
N GLY A 107 9.67 -16.28 -2.18
CA GLY A 107 8.54 -16.91 -2.85
C GLY A 107 7.19 -16.32 -2.44
N ASP A 108 7.16 -15.27 -1.62
CA ASP A 108 5.97 -14.43 -1.54
C ASP A 108 5.79 -13.62 -2.82
N GLN A 109 4.55 -13.39 -3.23
CA GLN A 109 4.17 -12.52 -4.32
C GLN A 109 3.52 -11.25 -3.73
N LEU A 110 3.98 -10.09 -4.16
CA LEU A 110 3.38 -8.79 -3.91
C LEU A 110 2.07 -8.67 -4.67
N ILE A 111 0.99 -8.42 -3.94
CA ILE A 111 -0.34 -8.15 -4.47
C ILE A 111 -0.64 -6.66 -4.39
N SER A 112 -0.24 -5.99 -3.29
CA SER A 112 -0.44 -4.55 -3.14
C SER A 112 0.65 -3.87 -2.34
N VAL A 113 0.94 -2.62 -2.70
CA VAL A 113 1.81 -1.69 -1.97
C VAL A 113 0.99 -0.44 -1.63
N ASN A 114 0.93 -0.08 -0.36
CA ASN A 114 0.18 1.09 0.16
C ASN A 114 -1.30 1.16 -0.27
N GLY A 115 -1.91 0.02 -0.60
CA GLY A 115 -3.30 -0.07 -1.06
C GLY A 115 -3.48 0.01 -2.57
N VAL A 116 -2.38 0.20 -3.33
CA VAL A 116 -2.36 0.11 -4.80
C VAL A 116 -2.10 -1.34 -5.20
N ASN A 117 -2.90 -1.91 -6.09
CA ASN A 117 -2.66 -3.24 -6.65
C ASN A 117 -1.42 -3.16 -7.57
N VAL A 118 -0.47 -4.07 -7.38
CA VAL A 118 0.79 -4.10 -8.15
C VAL A 118 0.91 -5.29 -9.09
N GLU A 119 -0.11 -6.13 -9.18
CA GLU A 119 -0.14 -7.23 -10.14
C GLU A 119 -0.09 -6.69 -11.58
N GLY A 120 0.96 -7.08 -12.32
CA GLY A 120 1.19 -6.62 -13.70
C GLY A 120 1.93 -5.28 -13.82
N MET A 121 2.32 -4.64 -12.71
CA MET A 121 3.16 -3.44 -12.75
C MET A 121 4.63 -3.77 -13.02
N SER A 122 5.36 -2.79 -13.58
CA SER A 122 6.79 -2.92 -13.80
C SER A 122 7.56 -2.86 -12.47
N HIS A 123 8.76 -3.44 -12.42
CA HIS A 123 9.63 -3.37 -11.24
C HIS A 123 9.88 -1.92 -10.79
N HIS A 124 10.04 -1.00 -11.75
CA HIS A 124 10.27 0.42 -11.48
C HIS A 124 9.06 1.10 -10.81
N ASP A 125 7.84 0.83 -11.29
CA ASP A 125 6.62 1.41 -10.71
C ASP A 125 6.39 0.89 -9.29
N ILE A 126 6.60 -0.40 -9.07
CA ILE A 126 6.53 -1.02 -7.73
C ILE A 126 7.58 -0.40 -6.81
N GLY A 127 8.81 -0.20 -7.30
CA GLY A 127 9.88 0.48 -6.56
C GLY A 127 9.49 1.91 -6.18
N SER A 128 8.83 2.63 -7.09
CA SER A 128 8.36 4.01 -6.84
C SER A 128 7.30 4.05 -5.74
N LEU A 129 6.33 3.12 -5.74
CA LEU A 129 5.33 2.98 -4.68
C LEU A 129 5.96 2.58 -3.34
N ILE A 130 7.01 1.76 -3.37
CA ILE A 130 7.77 1.37 -2.18
C ILE A 130 8.63 2.53 -1.66
N GLU A 131 9.12 3.43 -2.51
CA GLU A 131 9.90 4.61 -2.11
C GLU A 131 9.00 5.78 -1.69
N GLU A 132 7.72 5.76 -2.05
CA GLU A 132 6.74 6.75 -1.62
C GLU A 132 6.70 6.89 -0.08
N GLY A 133 6.75 8.13 0.41
CA GLY A 133 6.72 8.44 1.83
C GLY A 133 8.03 8.09 2.57
N LYS A 134 9.11 7.73 1.87
CA LYS A 134 10.43 7.51 2.47
C LYS A 134 10.96 8.72 3.22
N ASP A 135 10.82 9.93 2.68
CA ASP A 135 11.25 11.18 3.34
C ASP A 135 10.50 11.44 4.65
N ARG A 136 9.26 10.94 4.76
CA ARG A 136 8.42 11.03 5.97
C ARG A 136 8.62 9.86 6.93
N ASN A 137 9.53 8.93 6.61
CA ASN A 137 9.75 7.67 7.32
C ASN A 137 8.43 6.88 7.53
N GLU A 138 7.54 6.93 6.54
CA GLU A 138 6.23 6.29 6.61
C GLU A 138 6.35 4.77 6.51
N ARG A 139 5.47 4.04 7.23
CA ARG A 139 5.41 2.58 7.16
C ARG A 139 4.81 2.13 5.85
N VAL A 140 5.47 1.19 5.18
CA VAL A 140 4.98 0.60 3.93
C VAL A 140 4.00 -0.53 4.26
N LYS A 141 2.79 -0.46 3.71
CA LYS A 141 1.76 -1.49 3.87
C LYS A 141 1.81 -2.41 2.67
N LEU A 142 2.11 -3.69 2.86
CA LEU A 142 2.12 -4.67 1.77
C LEU A 142 1.01 -5.69 1.97
N VAL A 143 0.47 -6.17 0.86
CA VAL A 143 -0.34 -7.39 0.81
C VAL A 143 0.45 -8.41 0.02
N VAL A 144 0.81 -9.52 0.66
CA VAL A 144 1.60 -10.60 0.06
C VAL A 144 0.86 -11.92 0.09
N ARG A 145 1.22 -12.81 -0.82
CA ARG A 145 0.69 -14.17 -0.91
C ARG A 145 1.85 -15.13 -1.09
N HIS A 146 1.91 -16.21 -0.31
CA HIS A 146 2.93 -17.21 -0.57
C HIS A 146 2.61 -17.94 -1.89
N ASN A 147 3.47 -17.78 -2.89
CA ASN A 147 3.35 -18.35 -4.23
C ASN A 147 4.75 -18.64 -4.80
N PRO A 148 5.42 -19.70 -4.32
CA PRO A 148 6.79 -20.01 -4.70
C PRO A 148 6.94 -20.40 -6.17
N GLU A 149 5.87 -20.90 -6.82
CA GLU A 149 5.87 -21.24 -8.24
C GLU A 149 6.16 -20.01 -9.10
N ARG A 150 5.57 -18.86 -8.77
CA ARG A 150 5.84 -17.61 -9.48
C ARG A 150 7.27 -17.11 -9.41
N LEU A 151 8.00 -17.46 -8.36
CA LEU A 151 9.41 -17.10 -8.28
C LEU A 151 10.24 -17.98 -9.21
N LYS A 152 9.89 -19.26 -9.37
CA LYS A 152 10.57 -20.18 -10.28
C LYS A 152 10.45 -19.71 -11.72
N ASP A 153 9.24 -19.38 -12.17
CA ASP A 153 9.00 -18.84 -13.52
C ASP A 153 9.92 -17.65 -13.85
N VAL A 154 10.16 -16.78 -12.86
CA VAL A 154 11.00 -15.59 -12.98
C VAL A 154 12.50 -15.89 -12.82
N GLU A 155 12.88 -16.97 -12.15
CA GLU A 155 14.28 -17.39 -12.01
C GLU A 155 14.78 -18.19 -13.21
N ASP A 156 13.92 -19.05 -13.78
CA ASP A 156 14.21 -19.86 -14.96
C ASP A 156 14.39 -18.97 -16.21
N GLU A 157 13.57 -17.92 -16.39
CA GLU A 157 13.67 -16.98 -17.52
C GLU A 157 14.98 -16.17 -17.56
N TRP A 158 15.69 -16.09 -16.43
CA TRP A 158 16.94 -15.33 -16.30
C TRP A 158 18.19 -16.22 -16.15
N SER A 159 18.05 -17.54 -16.37
CA SER A 159 19.14 -18.52 -16.28
C SER A 159 19.67 -18.99 -17.64
N GLU A 160 19.15 -18.47 -18.76
CA GLU A 160 19.62 -18.74 -20.14
C GLU A 160 20.50 -17.62 -20.72
#